data_AF-A0ABD0N569-F1
#
_entry.id   AF-A0ABD0N569-F1
#
_cell.length_a   1.000
_cell.length_b   1.000
_cell.length_c   1.000
_cell.angle_alpha   90.00
_cell.angle_beta   90.00
_cell.angle_gamma   90.00
#
_symmetry.space_group_name_H-M   'P 1'
#
loop_
_entity.id
_entity.type
_entity.pdbx_description
1 polymer ?
#
loop_
_entity_poly.entity_id
_entity_poly.type
_entity_poly.pdbx_seq_one_letter_code
_entity_poly.pdbx_strand_id
1 'polypeptide(L)' 'VEWTRTPEPIEVLVLCLRAVREKLPRGLYSLSVSLQTRLGGRTLRWSRLQEQQWVGRTEPVEHQGRYFDIELNINQSLYM' A
#
# COMPACT_ATOMS: atom_id res chain seq x y z
N VAL A 1 -21.80 -4.78 -5.01
CA VAL A 1 -21.61 -6.22 -4.78
C VAL A 1 -21.96 -6.47 -3.33
N GLU A 2 -23.08 -7.15 -3.07
CA GLU A 2 -23.37 -7.67 -1.74
C GLU A 2 -22.68 -9.02 -1.63
N TRP A 3 -21.64 -9.06 -0.82
CA TRP A 3 -20.85 -10.25 -0.64
C TRP A 3 -21.42 -11.02 0.57
N THR A 4 -21.70 -12.32 0.40
CA THR A 4 -22.36 -13.15 1.42
C THR A 4 -21.43 -13.66 2.52
N ARG A 5 -20.11 -13.61 2.32
CA ARG A 5 -19.09 -14.10 3.26
C ARG A 5 -18.01 -13.06 3.49
N THR A 6 -17.65 -12.85 4.75
CA THR A 6 -16.53 -11.98 5.15
C THR A 6 -15.29 -12.28 4.29
N PRO A 7 -14.62 -11.26 3.74
CA PRO A 7 -13.39 -11.47 3.00
C PRO A 7 -12.33 -12.01 3.96
N GLU A 8 -11.56 -12.98 3.52
CA GLU A 8 -10.43 -13.44 4.31
C GLU A 8 -9.38 -12.31 4.39
N PRO A 9 -8.76 -12.10 5.57
CA PRO A 9 -7.66 -11.16 5.70
C PRO A 9 -6.53 -11.52 4.73
N ILE A 10 -5.89 -10.50 4.17
CA ILE A 10 -4.76 -10.67 3.26
C ILE A 10 -3.51 -10.02 3.82
N GLU A 11 -2.36 -10.62 3.52
CA GLU A 11 -1.06 -10.01 3.72
C GLU A 11 -0.54 -9.48 2.39
N VAL A 12 -0.13 -8.22 2.36
CA VAL A 12 0.54 -7.59 1.23
C VAL A 12 1.99 -7.30 1.61
N LEU A 13 2.92 -8.06 1.05
CA LEU A 13 4.36 -7.80 1.17
C LEU A 13 4.80 -6.76 0.13
N VAL A 14 5.12 -5.56 0.60
CA VAL A 14 5.61 -4.46 -0.23
C VAL A 14 7.13 -4.50 -0.26
N LEU A 15 7.70 -5.03 -1.35
CA LEU A 15 9.14 -5.19 -1.50
C LEU A 15 9.86 -3.88 -1.83
N CYS A 16 9.54 -3.29 -2.99
CA CYS A 16 10.20 -2.07 -3.47
C CYS A 16 9.29 -1.28 -4.42
N LEU A 17 9.51 0.03 -4.48
CA LEU A 17 9.00 0.90 -5.55
C LEU A 17 10.11 1.12 -6.57
N ARG A 18 9.87 0.72 -7.83
CA ARG A 18 10.84 0.83 -8.91
C ARG A 18 10.62 2.07 -9.76
N ALA A 19 11.63 2.40 -10.55
CA ALA A 19 11.62 3.54 -11.48
C ALA A 19 11.29 4.86 -10.78
N VAL A 20 11.88 5.08 -9.59
CA VAL A 20 11.70 6.31 -8.79
C VAL A 20 12.71 7.42 -9.15
N ARG A 21 13.70 7.11 -9.99
CA ARG A 21 14.71 8.05 -10.46
C ARG A 21 14.07 9.32 -11.02
N GLU A 22 14.47 10.48 -10.50
CA GLU A 22 13.92 11.81 -10.78
C GLU A 22 12.43 12.03 -10.44
N LYS A 23 11.72 11.03 -9.90
CA LYS A 23 10.30 11.15 -9.52
C LYS A 23 10.12 11.48 -8.04
N LEU A 24 11.07 11.08 -7.22
CA LEU A 24 11.05 11.29 -5.78
C LEU A 24 12.20 12.22 -5.37
N PRO A 25 11.91 13.41 -4.84
CA PRO A 25 12.89 14.19 -4.09
C PRO A 25 13.48 13.40 -2.91
N ARG A 26 14.59 13.89 -2.34
CA ARG A 26 15.10 13.38 -1.06
C ARG A 26 14.02 13.55 0.03
N GLY A 27 13.77 12.51 0.83
CA GLY A 27 12.80 12.59 1.92
C GLY A 27 12.33 11.23 2.43
N LEU A 28 11.37 11.25 3.35
CA LEU A 28 10.72 10.08 3.90
C LEU A 28 9.41 9.79 3.16
N TYR A 29 9.23 8.54 2.72
CA TYR A 29 8.06 8.11 1.96
C TYR A 29 7.36 6.93 2.64
N SER A 30 6.04 7.03 2.78
CA SER A 30 5.18 5.89 3.11
C SER A 30 4.36 5.48 1.90
N LEU A 31 4.10 4.20 1.73
CA LEU A 31 3.11 3.71 0.78
C LEU A 31 1.81 3.38 1.51
N SER A 32 0.70 3.92 0.99
CA SER A 32 -0.65 3.52 1.38
C SER A 32 -1.17 2.53 0.35
N VAL A 33 -1.54 1.34 0.81
CA VAL A 33 -2.14 0.30 -0.02
C VAL A 33 -3.61 0.20 0.38
N SER A 34 -4.51 0.05 -0.59
CA SER A 34 -5.94 -0.13 -0.31
C SER A 34 -6.54 -1.15 -1.26
N LEU A 35 -7.39 -2.03 -0.73
CA LEU A 35 -8.14 -2.97 -1.55
C LEU A 35 -9.36 -2.27 -2.15
N GLN A 36 -9.48 -2.26 -3.48
CA GLN A 36 -10.62 -1.66 -4.18
C GLN A 36 -11.56 -2.72 -4.72
N THR A 37 -12.86 -2.40 -4.74
CA THR A 37 -13.91 -3.30 -5.28
C THR A 37 -13.75 -3.61 -6.77
N ARG A 38 -13.13 -2.69 -7.51
CA ARG A 38 -12.79 -2.79 -8.93
C ARG A 38 -11.69 -1.77 -9.22
N LEU A 39 -11.04 -1.86 -10.38
CA LEU A 39 -10.07 -0.85 -10.81
C LEU A 39 -10.73 0.55 -10.87
N GLY A 40 -10.12 1.53 -10.19
CA GLY A 40 -10.68 2.89 -10.07
C GLY A 40 -11.99 2.95 -9.27
N GLY A 41 -12.30 1.90 -8.52
CA GLY A 41 -13.50 1.79 -7.70
C GLY A 41 -13.33 2.42 -6.32
N ARG A 42 -14.32 2.18 -5.47
CA ARG A 42 -14.24 2.53 -4.05
C ARG A 42 -13.41 1.50 -3.30
N THR A 43 -12.70 1.96 -2.26
CA THR A 43 -12.10 1.08 -1.25
C THR A 43 -13.15 0.11 -0.73
N LEU A 44 -12.76 -1.16 -0.60
CA LEU A 44 -13.61 -2.21 -0.07
C LEU A 44 -14.09 -1.79 1.33
N ARG A 45 -15.41 -1.79 1.53
CA ARG A 45 -16.04 -1.59 2.83
C ARG A 45 -16.89 -2.81 3.10
N TRP A 46 -16.63 -3.45 4.23
CA TRP A 46 -17.42 -4.60 4.66
C TRP A 46 -18.46 -4.16 5.68
N SER A 47 -19.74 -4.28 5.34
CA SER A 47 -20.83 -3.78 6.18
C SER A 47 -20.92 -4.46 7.55
N ARG A 48 -20.38 -5.68 7.70
CA ARG A 48 -20.42 -6.45 8.95
C ARG A 48 -19.13 -6.37 9.79
N LEU A 49 -18.11 -5.67 9.31
CA LEU A 49 -16.84 -5.43 10.00
C LEU A 49 -16.52 -3.94 9.89
N GLN A 50 -17.18 -3.13 10.73
CA GLN A 50 -16.98 -1.67 10.73
C GLN A 50 -15.55 -1.27 11.12
N GLU A 51 -14.81 -2.15 11.82
CA GLU A 51 -13.48 -1.87 12.36
C GLU A 51 -12.32 -2.31 11.46
N GLN A 52 -12.56 -3.13 10.43
CA GLN A 52 -11.49 -3.68 9.60
C GLN A 52 -11.09 -2.69 8.50
N GLN A 53 -9.90 -2.12 8.65
CA GLN A 53 -9.35 -1.13 7.73
C GLN A 53 -8.65 -1.83 6.56
N TRP A 54 -9.31 -1.93 5.40
CA TRP A 54 -8.72 -2.42 4.13
C TRP A 54 -7.72 -1.43 3.50
N VAL A 55 -7.05 -0.66 4.35
CA VAL A 55 -6.05 0.35 4.04
C VAL A 55 -4.90 0.18 5.02
N GLY A 56 -3.75 -0.19 4.51
CA GLY A 56 -2.51 -0.39 5.25
C GLY A 56 -1.51 0.65 4.80
N ARG A 57 -0.65 1.07 5.72
CA ARG A 57 0.38 2.06 5.47
C ARG A 57 1.71 1.51 5.95
N THR A 58 2.74 1.63 5.11
CA THR A 58 4.10 1.28 5.50
C THR A 58 4.67 2.36 6.42
N GLU A 59 5.56 1.98 7.32
CA GLU A 59 6.44 2.90 7.99
C GLU A 59 7.27 3.68 6.95
N PRO A 60 7.61 4.95 7.22
CA PRO A 60 8.36 5.76 6.28
C PRO A 60 9.75 5.18 5.98
N VAL A 61 10.13 5.21 4.71
CA VAL A 61 11.47 4.83 4.23
C VAL A 61 12.15 6.05 3.64
N GLU A 62 13.43 6.23 3.97
CA GLU A 62 14.22 7.34 3.45
C GLU A 62 14.68 7.09 2.02
N HIS A 63 14.36 8.04 1.13
CA HIS A 63 14.92 8.18 -0.19
C HIS A 63 16.04 9.23 -0.15
N GLN A 64 17.26 8.87 -0.57
CA GLN A 64 18.44 9.73 -0.45
C GLN A 64 18.52 10.81 -1.54
N GLY A 65 17.69 10.69 -2.60
CA GLY A 65 17.64 11.67 -3.68
C GLY A 65 18.87 11.64 -4.59
N ARG A 66 19.58 10.52 -4.65
CA ARG A 66 20.74 10.37 -5.54
C ARG A 66 20.24 10.03 -6.95
N TYR A 67 20.92 10.52 -7.98
CA TYR A 67 20.51 10.28 -9.38
C TYR A 67 20.50 8.79 -9.77
N PHE A 68 21.20 7.94 -9.01
CA PHE A 68 21.25 6.49 -9.21
C PHE A 68 20.28 5.72 -8.30
N ASP A 69 19.53 6.41 -7.43
CA ASP A 69 18.46 5.79 -6.65
C ASP A 69 17.29 5.50 -7.62
N ILE A 70 17.34 4.33 -8.24
CA ILE A 70 16.32 3.88 -9.20
C ILE A 70 15.17 3.14 -8.51
N GLU A 71 15.34 2.77 -7.25
CA GLU A 71 14.41 2.00 -6.43
C GLU A 71 14.34 2.54 -4.99
N LEU A 72 13.17 2.41 -4.36
CA LEU A 72 12.96 2.61 -2.93
C LEU A 72 12.62 1.26 -2.30
N ASN A 73 13.53 0.72 -1.49
CA ASN A 73 13.36 -0.58 -0.82
C ASN A 73 12.53 -0.44 0.45
N ILE A 74 11.43 -1.17 0.54
CA ILE A 74 10.44 -1.02 1.62
C ILE A 74 10.43 -2.25 2.51
N ASN A 75 10.32 -3.44 1.93
CA ASN A 75 10.33 -4.74 2.61
C ASN A 75 9.45 -4.80 3.88
N GLN A 76 8.17 -4.43 3.76
CA GLN A 76 7.21 -4.41 4.87
C GLN A 76 5.93 -5.15 4.49
N SER A 77 5.38 -5.89 5.46
CA SER A 77 4.09 -6.56 5.35
C SER A 77 2.96 -5.69 5.89
N LEU A 78 1.87 -5.60 5.14
CA LEU A 78 0.62 -4.95 5.54
C LEU A 78 -0.48 -6.00 5.65
N TYR A 79 -1.10 -6.09 6.82
CA TYR A 79 -2.23 -7.00 7.08
C TYR A 79 -3.54 -6.21 6.96
N MET A 80 -4.47 -6.71 6.15
CA MET A 80 -5.73 -6.05 5.77
C MET A 80 -6.91 -6.99 5.87
#